data_AF-A8T9I9-F1
#
_entry.id   AF-A8T9I9-F1
#
_cell.length_a   1.000
_cell.length_b   1.000
_cell.length_c   1.000
_cell.angle_alpha   90.00
_cell.angle_beta   90.00
_cell.angle_gamma   90.00
#
_symmetry.space_group_name_H-M   'P 1'
#
loop_
_entity.id
_entity.type
_entity.pdbx_description
1 polymer ?
#
loop_
_entity_poly.entity_id
_entity_poly.type
_entity_poly.pdbx_seq_one_letter_code
_entity_poly.pdbx_strand_id
1 'polypeptide(L)'
;MWLFDNLFGSSEMVSKGISLIDDSFYTDEEKAVQKKQILKAYEPYKIAQRLLAIMFCFTFLTILTLLIVMSFFVDITTQINAIEKIMTSSLVSPVMLILGFYFAGGMIEGTIDKIKNN
;
A
#
# COMPACT_ATOMS: atom_id res chain seq x y z
N MET A 1 -9.84 14.90 -7.48
CA MET A 1 -10.64 13.95 -8.27
C MET A 1 -9.76 12.94 -9.01
N TRP A 2 -8.77 13.36 -9.82
CA TRP A 2 -7.86 12.47 -10.58
C TRP A 2 -7.26 11.26 -9.84
N LEU A 3 -6.86 11.43 -8.58
CA LEU A 3 -6.28 10.35 -7.77
C LEU A 3 -7.33 9.31 -7.34
N PHE A 4 -8.53 9.76 -6.99
CA PHE A 4 -9.66 8.89 -6.62
C PHE A 4 -10.30 8.24 -7.85
N ASP A 5 -10.34 8.93 -8.98
CA ASP A 5 -10.82 8.37 -10.25
C ASP A 5 -9.88 7.29 -10.79
N ASN A 6 -8.57 7.36 -10.55
CA ASN A 6 -7.64 6.27 -10.90
C ASN A 6 -7.61 5.12 -9.88
N LEU A 7 -8.09 5.34 -8.65
CA LEU A 7 -8.16 4.33 -7.58
C LEU A 7 -9.50 3.56 -7.58
N PHE A 8 -10.60 4.25 -7.87
CA PHE A 8 -11.96 3.69 -7.86
C PHE A 8 -12.60 3.63 -9.25
N GLY A 9 -12.09 4.39 -10.21
CA GLY A 9 -12.59 4.41 -11.58
C GLY A 9 -11.84 3.42 -12.46
N SER A 10 -12.37 2.21 -12.54
CA SER A 10 -12.54 1.47 -13.81
C SER A 10 -13.05 0.07 -13.49
N SER A 11 -14.37 -0.11 -13.61
CA SER A 11 -14.95 -1.42 -13.88
C SER A 11 -14.19 -2.16 -15.01
N GLU A 12 -13.63 -1.40 -15.95
CA GLU A 12 -12.77 -1.86 -17.04
C GLU A 12 -11.36 -2.36 -16.63
N MET A 13 -10.87 -2.05 -15.42
CA MET A 13 -9.54 -2.47 -14.93
C MET A 13 -9.66 -3.65 -13.97
N VAL A 14 -10.74 -3.71 -13.17
CA VAL A 14 -11.11 -4.92 -12.45
C VAL A 14 -11.42 -6.04 -13.45
N SER A 15 -12.12 -5.74 -14.53
CA SER A 15 -12.36 -6.73 -15.60
C SER A 15 -11.08 -7.14 -16.33
N LYS A 16 -10.13 -6.22 -16.57
CA LYS A 16 -8.80 -6.55 -17.13
C LYS A 16 -7.96 -7.40 -16.17
N GLY A 17 -8.07 -7.20 -14.86
CA GLY A 17 -7.43 -8.05 -13.86
C GLY A 17 -7.98 -9.47 -13.86
N ILE A 18 -9.30 -9.62 -14.02
CA ILE A 18 -9.97 -10.92 -14.13
C ILE A 18 -9.63 -11.62 -15.45
N SER A 19 -9.60 -10.90 -16.58
CA SER A 19 -9.23 -11.49 -17.88
C SER A 19 -7.77 -11.93 -17.95
N LEU A 20 -6.87 -11.23 -17.25
CA LEU A 20 -5.47 -11.65 -17.12
C LEU A 20 -5.25 -12.92 -16.31
N ILE A 21 -6.18 -13.24 -15.39
CA ILE A 21 -6.16 -14.48 -14.63
C ILE A 21 -6.60 -15.66 -15.52
N ASP A 22 -7.62 -15.46 -16.35
CA ASP A 22 -8.14 -16.48 -17.27
C ASP A 22 -7.18 -16.80 -18.44
N ASP A 23 -6.38 -15.85 -18.92
CA ASP A 23 -5.48 -16.03 -20.08
C ASP A 23 -4.18 -16.82 -19.78
N SER A 24 -4.09 -17.58 -18.68
CA SER A 24 -2.85 -18.20 -18.18
C SER A 24 -2.28 -19.37 -19.00
N PHE A 25 -2.64 -19.57 -20.28
CA PHE A 25 -2.23 -20.75 -21.06
C PHE A 25 -1.79 -20.49 -22.52
N TYR A 26 -0.72 -19.73 -22.81
CA TYR A 26 -0.19 -19.64 -24.20
C TYR A 26 1.32 -19.29 -24.36
N THR A 27 1.76 -19.29 -25.63
CA THR A 27 3.13 -19.32 -26.22
C THR A 27 4.00 -18.08 -25.98
N ASP A 28 5.29 -18.14 -26.35
CA ASP A 28 6.31 -17.15 -25.95
C ASP A 28 6.11 -15.71 -26.47
N GLU A 29 5.43 -15.52 -27.61
CA GLU A 29 5.07 -14.19 -28.11
C GLU A 29 3.90 -13.57 -27.31
N GLU A 30 2.98 -14.39 -26.83
CA GLU A 30 1.87 -13.95 -25.99
C GLU A 30 2.36 -13.55 -24.58
N LYS A 31 3.44 -14.16 -24.08
CA LYS A 31 4.08 -13.78 -22.80
C LYS A 31 4.60 -12.34 -22.79
N ALA A 32 5.10 -11.82 -23.91
CA ALA A 32 5.59 -10.44 -24.00
C ALA A 32 4.43 -9.42 -23.95
N VAL A 33 3.32 -9.74 -24.61
CA VAL A 33 2.09 -8.95 -24.60
C VAL A 33 1.43 -9.00 -23.21
N GLN A 34 1.35 -10.17 -22.59
CA GLN A 34 0.88 -10.33 -21.21
C GLN A 34 1.72 -9.56 -20.21
N LYS A 35 3.06 -9.60 -20.32
CA LYS A 35 3.92 -8.84 -19.41
C LYS A 35 3.62 -7.35 -19.47
N LYS A 36 3.35 -6.80 -20.65
CA LYS A 36 2.93 -5.40 -20.81
C LYS A 36 1.56 -5.14 -20.20
N GLN A 37 0.63 -6.08 -20.27
CA GLN A 37 -0.69 -5.97 -19.66
C GLN A 37 -0.65 -6.11 -18.13
N ILE A 38 0.17 -7.02 -17.58
CA ILE A 38 0.44 -7.17 -16.15
C ILE A 38 1.07 -5.89 -15.59
N LEU A 39 2.05 -5.31 -16.28
CA LEU A 39 2.67 -4.04 -15.86
C LEU A 39 1.64 -2.90 -15.81
N LYS A 40 0.72 -2.83 -16.78
CA LYS A 40 -0.40 -1.87 -16.75
C LYS A 40 -1.38 -2.15 -15.61
N ALA A 41 -1.68 -3.42 -15.33
CA ALA A 41 -2.51 -3.79 -14.18
C ALA A 41 -1.84 -3.50 -12.83
N TYR A 42 -0.50 -3.33 -12.80
CA TYR A 42 0.27 -3.01 -11.60
C TYR A 42 0.40 -1.50 -11.30
N GLU A 43 0.13 -0.63 -12.27
CA GLU A 43 0.07 0.84 -12.07
C GLU A 43 -0.88 1.28 -10.93
N PRO A 44 -2.15 0.81 -10.85
CA PRO A 44 -3.05 1.16 -9.75
C PRO A 44 -2.54 0.70 -8.38
N TYR A 45 -1.87 -0.47 -8.34
CA TYR A 45 -1.28 -0.98 -7.10
C TYR A 45 -0.20 -0.04 -6.55
N LYS A 46 0.66 0.52 -7.41
CA LYS A 46 1.66 1.53 -7.01
C LYS A 46 1.04 2.85 -6.56
N ILE A 47 -0.13 3.21 -7.07
CA ILE A 47 -0.89 4.38 -6.62
C ILE A 47 -1.49 4.11 -5.24
N ALA A 48 -2.09 2.93 -5.03
CA ALA A 48 -2.63 2.52 -3.73
C ALA A 48 -1.54 2.48 -2.65
N GLN A 49 -0.37 1.94 -2.97
CA GLN A 49 0.80 1.96 -2.08
C GLN A 49 1.19 3.40 -1.67
N ARG A 50 1.34 4.32 -2.64
CA ARG A 50 1.67 5.72 -2.34
C ARG A 50 0.59 6.41 -1.51
N LEU A 51 -0.68 6.14 -1.78
CA LEU A 51 -1.77 6.70 -0.99
C LEU A 51 -1.73 6.16 0.45
N LEU A 52 -1.50 4.87 0.64
CA LEU A 52 -1.32 4.26 1.96
C LEU A 52 -0.16 4.90 2.73
N ALA A 53 0.98 5.12 2.07
CA ALA A 53 2.13 5.80 2.68
C ALA A 53 1.79 7.24 3.11
N ILE A 54 1.09 8.00 2.26
CA ILE A 54 0.67 9.38 2.58
C ILE A 54 -0.33 9.39 3.75
N MET A 55 -1.34 8.52 3.74
CA MET A 55 -2.33 8.43 4.82
C MET A 55 -1.68 8.05 6.15
N PHE A 56 -0.72 7.11 6.14
CA PHE A 56 0.02 6.72 7.32
C PHE A 56 0.88 7.87 7.87
N CYS A 57 1.70 8.50 7.01
CA CYS A 57 2.53 9.64 7.41
C CYS A 57 1.69 10.81 7.93
N PHE A 58 0.58 11.14 7.26
CA PHE A 58 -0.32 12.19 7.70
C PHE A 58 -0.91 11.90 9.09
N THR A 59 -1.40 10.68 9.29
CA THR A 59 -1.97 10.25 10.58
C THR A 59 -0.91 10.29 11.68
N PHE A 60 0.30 9.80 11.40
CA PHE A 60 1.42 9.85 12.34
C PHE A 60 1.80 11.28 12.73
N LEU A 61 1.97 12.18 11.76
CA LEU A 61 2.30 13.58 12.02
C LEU A 61 1.19 14.30 12.79
N THR A 62 -0.07 13.96 12.52
CA THR A 62 -1.23 14.53 13.24
C THR A 62 -1.21 14.09 14.70
N ILE A 63 -1.02 12.80 14.98
CA ILE A 63 -0.93 12.26 16.34
C ILE A 63 0.26 12.87 17.09
N LEU A 64 1.42 12.98 16.44
CA LEU A 64 2.61 13.59 17.02
C LEU A 64 2.38 15.07 17.37
N THR A 65 1.74 15.81 16.47
CA THR A 65 1.42 17.22 16.71
C THR A 65 0.43 17.38 17.86
N LEU A 66 -0.61 16.54 17.90
CA LEU A 66 -1.59 16.52 18.99
C LEU A 66 -0.95 16.18 20.34
N LEU A 67 -0.02 15.22 20.38
CA LEU A 67 0.76 14.89 21.56
C LEU A 67 1.54 16.09 22.09
N ILE A 68 2.22 16.81 21.19
CA ILE A 68 2.99 18.01 21.56
C ILE A 68 2.05 19.09 22.12
N VAL A 69 0.90 19.32 21.49
CA VAL A 69 -0.09 20.30 21.96
C VAL A 69 -0.68 19.90 23.32
N MET A 70 -1.02 18.62 23.50
CA MET A 70 -1.60 18.13 24.76
C MET A 70 -0.59 18.09 25.89
N SER A 71 0.71 18.01 25.60
CA SER A 71 1.81 18.12 26.58
C SER A 71 1.86 19.45 27.33
N PHE A 72 1.19 20.49 26.83
CA PHE A 72 1.02 21.74 27.58
C PHE A 72 -0.07 21.68 28.67
N PHE A 73 -0.95 20.69 28.63
CA PHE A 73 -2.12 20.59 29.51
C PHE A 73 -2.16 19.31 30.35
N VAL A 74 -1.53 18.25 29.86
CA VAL A 74 -1.54 16.92 30.49
C VAL A 74 -0.10 16.44 30.63
N ASP A 75 0.18 15.76 31.73
CA ASP A 75 1.49 15.15 31.94
C ASP A 75 1.85 14.14 30.84
N ILE A 76 3.09 14.22 30.36
CA ILE A 76 3.58 13.46 29.19
C ILE A 76 3.52 11.95 29.47
N THR A 77 3.84 11.53 30.69
CA THR A 77 3.83 10.12 31.09
C THR A 77 2.42 9.52 30.99
N THR A 78 1.40 10.29 31.36
CA THR A 78 -0.01 9.85 31.24
C THR A 78 -0.44 9.71 29.78
N GLN A 79 0.03 10.62 28.91
CA GLN A 79 -0.28 10.58 27.48
C GLN A 79 0.38 9.39 26.76
N ILE A 80 1.65 9.12 27.06
CA ILE A 80 2.39 7.99 26.48
C ILE A 80 1.70 6.67 26.85
N ASN A 81 1.35 6.48 28.12
CA ASN A 81 0.67 5.27 28.58
C ASN A 81 -0.70 5.06 27.90
N ALA A 82 -1.46 6.15 27.70
CA ALA A 82 -2.74 6.07 27.00
C ALA A 82 -2.58 5.67 25.53
N ILE A 83 -1.58 6.24 24.84
CA ILE A 83 -1.30 5.94 23.43
C ILE A 83 -0.75 4.53 23.28
N GLU A 84 0.19 4.11 24.12
CA GLU A 84 0.75 2.77 24.09
C GLU A 84 -0.33 1.69 24.19
N LYS A 85 -1.32 1.91 25.07
CA LYS A 85 -2.47 1.02 25.20
C LYS A 85 -3.31 0.96 23.93
N ILE A 86 -3.60 2.11 23.31
CA ILE A 86 -4.38 2.18 22.07
C ILE A 86 -3.60 1.56 20.89
N MET A 87 -2.31 1.84 20.80
CA MET A 87 -1.44 1.31 19.74
C MET A 87 -1.37 -0.21 19.80
N THR A 88 -1.05 -0.76 20.98
CA THR A 88 -0.82 -2.19 21.17
C THR A 88 -2.12 -3.01 21.06
N SER A 89 -3.24 -2.48 21.53
CA SER A 89 -4.52 -3.21 21.52
C SER A 89 -5.25 -3.16 20.17
N SER A 90 -5.07 -2.10 19.38
CA SER A 90 -5.98 -1.82 18.26
C SER A 90 -5.28 -1.53 16.94
N LEU A 91 -4.07 -0.96 16.95
CA LEU A 91 -3.44 -0.44 15.73
C LEU A 91 -2.28 -1.29 15.22
N VAL A 92 -1.54 -1.98 16.08
CA VAL A 92 -0.34 -2.74 15.67
C VAL A 92 -0.67 -3.78 14.60
N SER A 93 -1.70 -4.62 14.79
CA SER A 93 -2.02 -5.70 13.84
C SER A 93 -2.47 -5.19 12.46
N PRO A 94 -3.43 -4.25 12.35
CA PRO A 94 -3.82 -3.68 11.05
C PRO A 94 -2.68 -2.93 10.35
N VAL A 95 -1.88 -2.15 11.10
CA VAL A 95 -0.76 -1.40 10.53
C VAL A 95 0.31 -2.34 9.99
N MET A 96 0.65 -3.41 10.70
CA MET A 96 1.63 -4.40 10.24
C MET A 96 1.15 -5.13 8.97
N LEU A 97 -0.14 -5.42 8.85
CA LEU A 97 -0.72 -5.97 7.64
C LEU A 97 -0.57 -5.01 6.45
N ILE A 98 -0.90 -3.72 6.64
CA ILE A 98 -0.77 -2.67 5.62
C ILE A 98 0.69 -2.48 5.20
N LEU A 99 1.61 -2.40 6.17
CA LEU A 99 3.05 -2.27 5.91
C LEU A 99 3.57 -3.52 5.19
N GLY A 100 3.13 -4.71 5.59
CA GLY A 100 3.42 -5.96 4.89
C GLY A 100 2.99 -5.89 3.44
N PHE A 101 1.76 -5.45 3.15
CA PHE A 101 1.29 -5.26 1.77
C PHE A 101 2.09 -4.20 1.00
N TYR A 102 2.46 -3.09 1.63
CA TYR A 102 3.26 -2.04 1.01
C TYR A 102 4.68 -2.52 0.65
N PHE A 103 5.37 -3.18 1.58
CA PHE A 103 6.76 -3.62 1.37
C PHE A 103 6.86 -4.94 0.60
N ALA A 104 5.88 -5.85 0.69
CA ALA A 104 5.88 -7.10 -0.06
C ALA A 104 5.87 -6.85 -1.57
N GLY A 105 5.09 -5.87 -2.05
CA GLY A 105 5.09 -5.51 -3.47
C GLY A 105 6.45 -5.03 -3.98
N GLY A 106 7.14 -4.19 -3.19
CA GLY A 106 8.48 -3.71 -3.53
C GLY A 106 9.56 -4.80 -3.45
N MET A 107 9.44 -5.72 -2.49
CA MET A 107 10.36 -6.84 -2.33
C MET A 107 10.22 -7.85 -3.48
N ILE A 108 9.00 -8.20 -3.87
CA ILE A 108 8.74 -9.14 -4.97
C ILE A 108 9.29 -8.60 -6.29
N GLU A 109 9.04 -7.32 -6.60
CA GLU A 109 9.61 -6.67 -7.79
C GLU A 109 11.14 -6.67 -7.79
N GLY A 110 11.76 -6.24 -6.68
CA GLY A 110 13.22 -6.19 -6.56
C GLY A 110 13.90 -7.55 -6.68
N THR A 111 13.23 -8.62 -6.23
CA THR A 111 13.77 -9.99 -6.33
C THR A 111 13.63 -10.53 -7.76
N ILE A 112 12.51 -10.27 -8.43
CA ILE A 112 12.28 -10.67 -9.83
C ILE A 112 13.26 -9.97 -10.77
N ASP A 113 13.49 -8.67 -10.59
CA ASP A 113 14.43 -7.91 -11.42
C ASP A 113 15.89 -8.36 -11.22
N LYS A 114 16.24 -8.77 -10.00
CA LYS A 114 17.57 -9.33 -9.68
C LYS A 114 17.81 -10.71 -10.31
N ILE A 115 16.77 -11.55 -10.37
CA ILE A 115 16.85 -12.88 -11.02
C ILE A 115 16.89 -12.74 -12.55
N LYS A 116 16.23 -11.71 -13.11
CA LYS A 116 16.19 -11.48 -14.56
C LYS A 116 17.46 -10.85 -15.14
N ASN A 117 18.27 -10.19 -14.30
CA ASN A 117 19.52 -9.53 -14.68
C ASN A 117 20.79 -10.31 -14.29
N ASN A 118 20.65 -11.53 -13.75
CA ASN A 118 21.72 -12.52 -13.56
C ASN A 118 21.50 -13.69 -14.53
#